data_AF-A0AAD4CH24-F1
#
_entry.id   AF-A0AAD4CH24-F1
#
_cell.length_a   1.000
_cell.length_b   1.000
_cell.length_c   1.000
_cell.angle_alpha   90.00
_cell.angle_beta   90.00
_cell.angle_gamma   90.00
#
_symmetry.space_group_name_H-M   'P 1'
#
loop_
_entity.id
_entity.type
_entity.pdbx_description
1 polymer ?
#
loop_
_entity_poly.entity_id
_entity_poly.type
_entity_poly.pdbx_seq_one_letter_code
_entity_poly.pdbx_strand_id
1 'polypeptide(L)'
;MARLKQWIEKVEVPSEPGLTTAQLMLTNKDLRPVEPERREWKWWNFIAFWIADSLNINTWMISSSMIVDESSGVTTRDFTSFFLFWLLSLPALWFPIQKVRHLFTVKSIYSPIAAIAFFAWAISRANGLGPIVHQPHKVHGSVLAWAVIKAIMSCLGNFAALIVNDPDFARFARKPKDALWAQLFTIPIGFGVTSFIGIIASSSSSVIYGETVWNPLDLLGKFLEGASSAERFGIFVISLGFALAQLGTNIAANSASAGHDLTALMPRFITIRRGSYICAAVGLAMCPWNLVSSSNQFTTYLSAYSIFLSAIAGPMICDYYFVRKGYLQLKDLYSARKDSPYYFTFGFSWQAYASYLSGILVNIVGFAGAVGREVPVGAQYIYNINYFSGFIVSAVMYYILTLVVPVPGTSSTWHEVDVDVDNLTVAYGEEVDAYYPYEVPEQVKRDSSGDQKGAKAGSSAVF
;
A
#
# COMPACT_ATOMS: atom_id res chain seq x y z
N MET A 1 4.52 41.41 5.01
CA MET A 1 5.26 40.25 5.59
C MET A 1 4.61 39.70 6.86
N ALA A 2 4.23 40.51 7.87
CA ALA A 2 3.67 40.00 9.13
C ALA A 2 2.40 39.13 8.98
N ARG A 3 1.44 39.51 8.12
CA ARG A 3 0.25 38.70 7.85
C ARG A 3 0.56 37.35 7.20
N LEU A 4 1.52 37.32 6.27
CA LEU A 4 1.95 36.07 5.62
C LEU A 4 2.60 35.12 6.62
N LYS A 5 3.44 35.65 7.53
CA LYS A 5 4.06 34.86 8.60
C LYS A 5 3.01 34.24 9.54
N GLN A 6 2.02 35.03 9.95
CA GLN A 6 0.90 34.53 10.77
C GLN A 6 0.06 33.45 10.05
N TRP A 7 -0.13 33.57 8.73
CA TRP A 7 -0.82 32.53 7.96
C TRP A 7 0.00 31.25 7.85
N ILE A 8 1.31 31.37 7.65
CA ILE A 8 2.23 30.23 7.61
C ILE A 8 2.23 29.50 8.96
N GLU A 9 2.38 30.23 10.08
CA GLU A 9 2.33 29.68 11.44
C GLU A 9 1.02 28.94 11.74
N LYS A 10 -0.12 29.37 11.17
CA LYS A 10 -1.40 28.67 11.32
C LYS A 10 -1.48 27.35 10.57
N VAL A 11 -0.78 27.25 9.44
CA VAL A 11 -0.80 26.04 8.59
C VAL A 11 0.31 25.07 9.01
N GLU A 12 1.32 25.53 9.75
CA GLU A 12 2.38 24.69 10.28
C GLU A 12 1.86 23.56 11.17
N VAL A 13 2.57 22.44 11.11
CA VAL A 13 2.40 21.34 12.04
C VAL A 13 3.08 21.74 13.35
N PRO A 14 2.44 21.53 14.52
CA PRO A 14 3.08 21.81 15.80
C PRO A 14 4.43 21.09 15.93
N SER A 15 5.46 21.84 16.31
CA SER A 15 6.85 21.39 16.41
C SER A 15 7.52 21.96 17.67
N GLU A 16 8.70 21.43 17.99
CA GLU A 16 9.54 21.98 19.06
C GLU A 16 9.90 23.45 18.77
N PRO A 17 9.91 24.33 19.79
CA PRO A 17 10.37 25.70 19.63
C PRO A 17 11.84 25.78 19.21
N GLY A 18 12.23 26.85 18.51
CA GLY A 18 13.63 27.12 18.19
C GLY A 18 14.18 26.42 16.94
N LEU A 19 13.40 25.56 16.29
CA LEU A 19 13.82 24.89 15.06
C LEU A 19 13.93 25.86 13.87
N THR A 20 15.02 25.72 13.11
CA THR A 20 15.20 26.41 11.83
C THR A 20 14.21 25.90 10.78
N THR A 21 13.98 26.67 9.72
CA THR A 21 13.13 26.24 8.59
C THR A 21 13.61 24.92 7.96
N ALA A 22 14.92 24.67 7.91
CA ALA A 22 15.47 23.42 7.40
C ALA A 22 15.13 22.24 8.33
N GLN A 23 15.24 22.41 9.65
CA GLN A 23 14.89 21.35 10.63
C GLN A 23 13.39 21.07 10.66
N LEU A 24 12.55 22.10 10.53
CA LEU A 24 11.10 21.94 10.40
C LEU A 24 10.70 21.12 9.16
N MET A 25 11.55 21.10 8.13
CA MET A 25 11.35 20.32 6.90
C MET A 25 11.90 18.89 7.00
N LEU A 26 12.35 18.44 8.18
CA LEU A 26 12.89 17.10 8.36
C LEU A 26 12.08 16.22 9.32
N THR A 27 11.26 16.81 10.19
CA THR A 27 10.54 16.02 11.19
C THR A 27 9.15 16.56 11.48
N ASN A 28 8.28 15.62 11.85
CA ASN A 28 7.07 15.88 12.60
C ASN A 28 6.67 14.59 13.35
N LYS A 29 5.60 14.66 14.16
CA LYS A 29 5.11 13.52 14.95
C LYS A 29 4.77 12.26 14.13
N ASP A 30 4.38 12.43 12.87
CA ASP A 30 3.96 11.33 12.01
C ASP A 30 5.14 10.63 11.31
N LEU A 31 6.24 11.36 11.12
CA LEU A 31 7.49 10.85 10.54
C LEU A 31 8.40 10.16 11.54
N ARG A 32 8.45 10.67 12.79
CA ARG A 32 9.35 10.13 13.82
C ARG A 32 9.22 8.61 13.95
N PRO A 33 10.33 7.91 14.25
CA PRO A 33 10.27 6.48 14.46
C PRO A 33 9.30 6.17 15.61
N VAL A 34 8.55 5.08 15.46
CA VAL A 34 7.41 4.80 16.34
C VAL A 34 7.90 4.35 17.72
N GLU A 35 7.43 5.03 18.76
CA GLU A 35 7.72 4.77 20.16
C GLU A 35 7.16 3.40 20.59
N PRO A 36 7.81 2.66 21.50
CA PRO A 36 7.40 1.30 21.87
C PRO A 36 5.94 1.18 22.31
N GLU A 37 5.39 2.16 23.02
CA GLU A 37 3.99 2.17 23.48
C GLU A 37 2.98 2.30 22.33
N ARG A 38 3.37 2.88 21.19
CA ARG A 38 2.54 3.02 20.00
C ARG A 38 2.65 1.83 19.04
N ARG A 39 3.60 0.92 19.28
CA ARG A 39 3.73 -0.35 18.54
C ARG A 39 2.71 -1.34 19.05
N GLU A 40 1.43 -1.11 18.76
CA GLU A 40 0.35 -1.95 19.31
C GLU A 40 0.02 -3.19 18.45
N TRP A 41 0.59 -3.31 17.24
CA TRP A 41 0.19 -4.36 16.30
C TRP A 41 0.86 -5.70 16.64
N LYS A 42 0.02 -6.73 16.64
CA LYS A 42 0.37 -8.12 16.90
C LYS A 42 0.15 -8.93 15.62
N TRP A 43 0.63 -10.17 15.57
CA TRP A 43 0.51 -11.00 14.36
C TRP A 43 -0.91 -11.08 13.79
N TRP A 44 -1.94 -11.16 14.64
CA TRP A 44 -3.33 -11.23 14.17
C TRP A 44 -3.86 -9.91 13.60
N ASN A 45 -3.27 -8.76 13.96
CA ASN A 45 -3.62 -7.50 13.33
C ASN A 45 -3.17 -7.49 11.87
N PHE A 46 -2.00 -8.04 11.58
CA PHE A 46 -1.52 -8.23 10.21
C PHE A 46 -2.38 -9.25 9.45
N ILE A 47 -2.80 -10.34 10.08
CA ILE A 47 -3.74 -11.28 9.45
C ILE A 47 -5.07 -10.58 9.11
N ALA A 48 -5.69 -9.88 10.06
CA ALA A 48 -6.94 -9.17 9.83
C ALA A 48 -6.79 -8.09 8.75
N PHE A 49 -5.67 -7.37 8.75
CA PHE A 49 -5.32 -6.38 7.73
C PHE A 49 -5.22 -7.03 6.34
N TRP A 50 -4.52 -8.15 6.20
CA TRP A 50 -4.33 -8.81 4.90
C TRP A 50 -5.56 -9.58 4.42
N ILE A 51 -6.37 -10.15 5.31
CA ILE A 51 -7.69 -10.68 4.95
C ILE A 51 -8.58 -9.55 4.43
N ALA A 52 -8.58 -8.42 5.15
CA ALA A 52 -9.28 -7.24 4.68
C ALA A 52 -8.74 -6.82 3.31
N ASP A 53 -7.43 -6.59 3.16
CA ASP A 53 -6.88 -6.08 1.91
C ASP A 53 -7.08 -7.03 0.72
N SER A 54 -6.85 -8.34 0.90
CA SER A 54 -7.01 -9.33 -0.17
C SER A 54 -8.41 -9.38 -0.76
N LEU A 55 -9.44 -9.17 0.08
CA LEU A 55 -10.83 -9.04 -0.34
C LEU A 55 -11.10 -7.61 -0.81
N ASN A 56 -10.67 -7.33 -2.04
CA ASN A 56 -10.97 -6.08 -2.73
C ASN A 56 -11.38 -6.34 -4.18
N ILE A 57 -12.03 -5.35 -4.79
CA ILE A 57 -12.59 -5.47 -6.14
C ILE A 57 -11.47 -5.55 -7.20
N ASN A 58 -10.35 -4.87 -7.00
CA ASN A 58 -9.22 -4.89 -7.95
C ASN A 58 -8.62 -6.29 -8.11
N THR A 59 -8.37 -7.01 -7.01
CA THR A 59 -7.87 -8.40 -7.02
C THR A 59 -8.79 -9.31 -7.82
N TRP A 60 -10.10 -9.14 -7.63
CA TRP A 60 -11.12 -9.87 -8.36
C TRP A 60 -11.10 -9.52 -9.85
N MET A 61 -11.12 -8.22 -10.16
CA MET A 61 -11.10 -7.66 -11.52
C MET A 61 -9.87 -8.12 -12.30
N ILE A 62 -8.69 -8.18 -11.68
CA ILE A 62 -7.48 -8.68 -12.34
C ILE A 62 -7.63 -10.16 -12.71
N SER A 63 -8.06 -10.99 -11.76
CA SER A 63 -8.19 -12.44 -12.00
C SER A 63 -9.28 -12.77 -13.02
N SER A 64 -10.38 -12.01 -12.99
CA SER A 64 -11.54 -12.21 -13.86
C SER A 64 -11.38 -11.55 -15.24
N SER A 65 -10.63 -10.44 -15.36
CA SER A 65 -10.37 -9.81 -16.66
C SER A 65 -9.50 -10.69 -17.57
N MET A 66 -8.75 -11.64 -17.00
CA MET A 66 -7.92 -12.59 -17.76
C MET A 66 -8.74 -13.58 -18.60
N ILE A 67 -10.08 -13.61 -18.48
CA ILE A 67 -10.96 -14.56 -19.18
C ILE A 67 -11.99 -13.90 -20.12
N VAL A 68 -11.83 -12.61 -20.47
CA VAL A 68 -12.82 -11.80 -21.26
C VAL A 68 -12.20 -10.72 -22.16
N ASP A 69 -12.96 -10.29 -23.18
CA ASP A 69 -12.72 -9.10 -24.04
C ASP A 69 -13.90 -8.10 -23.94
N GLU A 70 -13.60 -6.82 -23.63
CA GLU A 70 -14.41 -5.54 -23.69
C GLU A 70 -15.88 -5.51 -23.18
N SER A 71 -16.53 -4.42 -22.75
CA SER A 71 -16.24 -3.00 -22.41
C SER A 71 -17.18 -2.62 -21.25
N SER A 72 -16.84 -1.64 -20.39
CA SER A 72 -17.85 -1.03 -19.49
C SER A 72 -17.75 0.49 -19.50
N GLY A 73 -18.76 1.12 -20.11
CA GLY A 73 -18.96 2.57 -20.05
C GLY A 73 -19.54 2.98 -18.69
N VAL A 74 -19.16 4.15 -18.19
CA VAL A 74 -19.66 4.70 -16.93
C VAL A 74 -20.95 5.48 -17.16
N THR A 75 -22.01 5.15 -16.42
CA THR A 75 -23.32 5.85 -16.51
C THR A 75 -23.41 7.02 -15.52
N THR A 76 -24.41 7.90 -15.67
CA THR A 76 -24.68 9.00 -14.72
C THR A 76 -24.98 8.49 -13.30
N ARG A 77 -25.61 7.31 -13.19
CA ARG A 77 -25.87 6.65 -11.91
C ARG A 77 -24.55 6.26 -11.24
N ASP A 78 -23.63 5.67 -12.00
CA ASP A 78 -22.33 5.24 -11.49
C ASP A 78 -21.49 6.42 -11.01
N PHE A 79 -21.52 7.53 -11.76
CA PHE A 79 -20.88 8.78 -11.35
C PHE A 79 -21.46 9.29 -10.02
N THR A 80 -22.79 9.34 -9.88
CA THR A 80 -23.43 9.78 -8.63
C THR A 80 -23.06 8.87 -7.46
N SER A 81 -23.11 7.54 -7.65
CA SER A 81 -22.71 6.58 -6.62
C SER A 81 -21.23 6.71 -6.24
N PHE A 82 -20.35 6.96 -7.21
CA PHE A 82 -18.93 7.24 -6.96
C PHE A 82 -18.76 8.50 -6.10
N PHE A 83 -19.43 9.61 -6.43
CA PHE A 83 -19.32 10.85 -5.65
C PHE A 83 -19.83 10.68 -4.22
N LEU A 84 -20.95 9.96 -4.04
CA LEU A 84 -21.47 9.65 -2.71
C LEU A 84 -20.49 8.79 -1.91
N PHE A 85 -19.95 7.73 -2.52
CA PHE A 85 -18.97 6.88 -1.86
C PHE A 85 -17.69 7.65 -1.50
N TRP A 86 -17.18 8.46 -2.42
CA TRP A 86 -16.04 9.33 -2.20
C TRP A 86 -16.29 10.26 -1.01
N LEU A 87 -17.43 10.96 -0.99
CA LEU A 87 -17.80 11.88 0.09
C LEU A 87 -17.93 11.15 1.44
N LEU A 88 -18.59 10.00 1.46
CA LEU A 88 -18.78 9.17 2.66
C LEU A 88 -17.48 8.53 3.16
N SER A 89 -16.47 8.39 2.30
CA SER A 89 -15.15 7.88 2.69
C SER A 89 -14.29 8.92 3.41
N LEU A 90 -14.52 10.21 3.17
CA LEU A 90 -13.70 11.30 3.73
C LEU A 90 -13.64 11.30 5.26
N PRO A 91 -14.73 11.14 6.02
CA PRO A 91 -14.66 11.10 7.48
C PRO A 91 -13.75 9.99 8.01
N ALA A 92 -13.64 8.86 7.30
CA ALA A 92 -12.79 7.75 7.72
C ALA A 92 -11.29 8.09 7.64
N LEU A 93 -10.90 9.04 6.77
CA LEU A 93 -9.52 9.54 6.65
C LEU A 93 -9.08 10.38 7.85
N TRP A 94 -10.02 10.87 8.66
CA TRP A 94 -9.71 11.68 9.83
C TRP A 94 -9.06 10.86 10.96
N PHE A 95 -9.44 9.60 11.10
CA PHE A 95 -8.99 8.77 12.23
C PHE A 95 -7.51 8.39 12.10
N PRO A 96 -6.72 8.45 13.19
CA PRO A 96 -5.35 7.98 13.18
C PRO A 96 -5.27 6.49 12.81
N ILE A 97 -4.26 6.09 12.03
CA ILE A 97 -4.07 4.71 11.52
C ILE A 97 -4.18 3.66 12.65
N GLN A 98 -3.65 3.97 13.82
CA GLN A 98 -3.72 3.10 15.01
C GLN A 98 -5.16 2.71 15.38
N LYS A 99 -6.12 3.63 15.23
CA LYS A 99 -7.55 3.42 15.49
C LYS A 99 -8.29 2.83 14.30
N VAL A 100 -7.80 3.03 13.08
CA VAL A 100 -8.38 2.45 11.85
C VAL A 100 -8.34 0.91 11.87
N ARG A 101 -7.51 0.29 12.73
CA ARG A 101 -7.51 -1.17 12.98
C ARG A 101 -8.89 -1.79 13.22
N HIS A 102 -9.82 -1.04 13.84
CA HIS A 102 -11.17 -1.54 14.10
C HIS A 102 -12.00 -1.65 12.82
N LEU A 103 -11.82 -0.73 11.87
CA LEU A 103 -12.42 -0.82 10.54
C LEU A 103 -11.95 -2.08 9.82
N PHE A 104 -10.64 -2.38 9.86
CA PHE A 104 -10.09 -3.61 9.27
C PHE A 104 -10.62 -4.87 9.95
N THR A 105 -10.82 -4.84 11.27
CA THR A 105 -11.40 -5.97 12.01
C THR A 105 -12.83 -6.26 11.55
N VAL A 106 -13.69 -5.24 11.46
CA VAL A 106 -15.07 -5.40 10.98
C VAL A 106 -15.07 -5.89 9.53
N LYS A 107 -14.24 -5.28 8.68
CA LYS A 107 -14.09 -5.66 7.27
C LYS A 107 -13.64 -7.13 7.12
N SER A 108 -12.68 -7.58 7.93
CA SER A 108 -12.16 -8.95 7.89
C SER A 108 -13.17 -10.04 8.27
N ILE A 109 -14.35 -9.65 8.78
CA ILE A 109 -15.45 -10.55 9.09
C ILE A 109 -16.55 -10.42 8.04
N TYR A 110 -17.01 -9.20 7.78
CA TYR A 110 -18.18 -8.96 6.94
C TYR A 110 -17.90 -9.19 5.44
N SER A 111 -16.79 -8.69 4.92
CA SER A 111 -16.45 -8.81 3.50
C SER A 111 -16.24 -10.27 3.05
N PRO A 112 -15.56 -11.16 3.82
CA PRO A 112 -15.49 -12.56 3.45
C PRO A 112 -16.86 -13.24 3.39
N ILE A 113 -17.73 -12.95 4.37
CA ILE A 113 -19.10 -13.49 4.38
C ILE A 113 -19.87 -13.03 3.13
N ALA A 114 -19.77 -11.75 2.78
CA ALA A 114 -20.40 -11.22 1.57
C ALA A 114 -19.85 -11.88 0.29
N ALA A 115 -18.53 -12.07 0.19
CA ALA A 115 -17.89 -12.73 -0.94
C ALA A 115 -18.31 -14.21 -1.07
N ILE A 116 -18.35 -14.94 0.04
CA ILE A 116 -18.81 -16.34 0.07
C ILE A 116 -20.30 -16.46 -0.25
N ALA A 117 -21.13 -15.54 0.26
CA ALA A 117 -22.55 -15.51 -0.06
C ALA A 117 -22.78 -15.25 -1.55
N PHE A 118 -22.05 -14.30 -2.13
CA PHE A 118 -22.09 -14.01 -3.57
C PHE A 118 -21.64 -15.21 -4.40
N PHE A 119 -20.52 -15.84 -4.02
CA PHE A 119 -19.99 -17.06 -4.63
C PHE A 119 -21.02 -18.19 -4.66
N ALA A 120 -21.60 -18.50 -3.50
CA ALA A 120 -22.60 -19.55 -3.35
C ALA A 120 -23.85 -19.25 -4.20
N TRP A 121 -24.28 -17.98 -4.24
CA TRP A 121 -25.43 -17.57 -5.05
C TRP A 121 -25.16 -17.70 -6.55
N ALA A 122 -23.98 -17.29 -7.03
CA ALA A 122 -23.58 -17.43 -8.42
C ALA A 122 -23.54 -18.91 -8.87
N ILE A 123 -22.94 -19.78 -8.05
CA ILE A 123 -22.91 -21.22 -8.32
C ILE A 123 -24.31 -21.82 -8.35
N SER A 124 -25.16 -21.44 -7.39
CA SER A 124 -26.54 -21.91 -7.31
C SER A 124 -27.34 -21.52 -8.55
N ARG A 125 -27.22 -20.28 -9.03
CA ARG A 125 -27.91 -19.82 -10.25
C ARG A 125 -27.37 -20.48 -11.52
N ALA A 126 -26.08 -20.80 -11.58
CA ALA A 126 -25.48 -21.52 -12.70
C ALA A 126 -25.68 -23.05 -12.64
N ASN A 127 -26.28 -23.58 -11.58
CA ASN A 127 -26.35 -25.02 -11.29
C ASN A 127 -24.98 -25.71 -11.35
N GLY A 128 -23.91 -25.01 -10.94
CA GLY A 128 -22.55 -25.52 -11.00
C GLY A 128 -21.48 -24.42 -11.05
N LEU A 129 -20.22 -24.85 -11.18
CA LEU A 129 -19.03 -23.97 -11.16
C LEU A 129 -18.78 -23.26 -12.52
N GLY A 130 -19.67 -23.45 -13.48
CA GLY A 130 -19.51 -22.98 -14.86
C GLY A 130 -18.45 -23.77 -15.65
N PRO A 131 -18.19 -23.37 -16.91
CA PRO A 131 -17.36 -24.13 -17.84
C PRO A 131 -15.87 -24.15 -17.48
N ILE A 132 -15.36 -23.17 -16.72
CA ILE A 132 -13.92 -22.97 -16.53
C ILE A 132 -13.21 -24.20 -15.91
N VAL A 133 -13.92 -24.98 -15.09
CA VAL A 133 -13.36 -26.14 -14.38
C VAL A 133 -13.06 -27.31 -15.34
N HIS A 134 -13.77 -27.39 -16.45
CA HIS A 134 -13.63 -28.45 -17.45
C HIS A 134 -13.09 -27.93 -18.79
N GLN A 135 -12.84 -26.63 -18.90
CA GLN A 135 -12.39 -26.01 -20.14
C GLN A 135 -10.89 -26.27 -20.35
N PRO A 136 -10.49 -26.91 -21.46
CA PRO A 136 -9.08 -27.07 -21.77
C PRO A 136 -8.45 -25.73 -22.14
N HIS A 137 -7.15 -25.59 -21.84
CA HIS A 137 -6.38 -24.43 -22.27
C HIS A 137 -6.28 -24.40 -23.81
N LYS A 138 -6.45 -23.20 -24.40
CA LYS A 138 -6.41 -23.01 -25.86
C LYS A 138 -4.99 -22.79 -26.42
N VAL A 139 -4.06 -22.37 -25.56
CA VAL A 139 -2.68 -22.03 -25.93
C VAL A 139 -1.71 -23.04 -25.33
N HIS A 140 -0.67 -23.39 -26.08
CA HIS A 140 0.33 -24.40 -25.68
C HIS A 140 1.77 -23.88 -25.85
N GLY A 141 2.74 -24.63 -25.33
CA GLY A 141 4.16 -24.36 -25.52
C GLY A 141 4.62 -23.01 -24.95
N SER A 142 5.47 -22.30 -25.68
CA SER A 142 6.04 -21.02 -25.25
C SER A 142 4.98 -19.93 -25.05
N VAL A 143 3.89 -19.95 -25.84
CA VAL A 143 2.79 -18.99 -25.73
C VAL A 143 2.11 -19.12 -24.36
N LEU A 144 1.85 -20.35 -23.91
CA LEU A 144 1.29 -20.61 -22.58
C LEU A 144 2.26 -20.16 -21.48
N ALA A 145 3.55 -20.47 -21.60
CA ALA A 145 4.55 -20.06 -20.62
C ALA A 145 4.61 -18.53 -20.45
N TRP A 146 4.60 -17.78 -21.56
CA TRP A 146 4.56 -16.32 -21.52
C TRP A 146 3.23 -15.76 -21.00
N ALA A 147 2.11 -16.44 -21.26
CA ALA A 147 0.83 -16.06 -20.66
C ALA A 147 0.86 -16.17 -19.13
N VAL A 148 1.43 -17.25 -18.60
CA VAL A 148 1.61 -17.45 -17.14
C VAL A 148 2.51 -16.37 -16.55
N ILE A 149 3.65 -16.08 -17.19
CA ILE A 149 4.57 -15.02 -16.71
C ILE A 149 3.88 -13.66 -16.67
N LYS A 150 3.15 -13.30 -17.74
CA LYS A 150 2.39 -12.04 -17.78
C LYS A 150 1.31 -11.97 -16.70
N ALA A 151 0.62 -13.08 -16.41
CA ALA A 151 -0.35 -13.15 -15.32
C ALA A 151 0.31 -12.90 -13.95
N ILE A 152 1.48 -13.51 -13.69
CA ILE A 152 2.27 -13.27 -12.47
C ILE A 152 2.69 -11.80 -12.38
N MET A 153 3.20 -11.21 -13.47
CA MET A 153 3.57 -9.79 -13.48
C MET A 153 2.37 -8.87 -13.23
N SER A 154 1.20 -9.20 -13.77
CA SER A 154 -0.04 -8.44 -13.52
C SER A 154 -0.42 -8.46 -12.04
N CYS A 155 -0.30 -9.62 -11.38
CA CYS A 155 -0.55 -9.74 -9.93
C CYS A 155 0.49 -8.95 -9.11
N LEU A 156 1.77 -9.02 -9.48
CA LEU A 156 2.83 -8.24 -8.85
C LEU A 156 2.61 -6.72 -9.02
N GLY A 157 2.22 -6.28 -10.22
CA GLY A 157 1.97 -4.87 -10.51
C GLY A 157 0.87 -4.28 -9.63
N ASN A 158 -0.19 -5.04 -9.35
CA ASN A 158 -1.26 -4.63 -8.43
C ASN A 158 -0.78 -4.46 -6.98
N PHE A 159 0.22 -5.23 -6.58
CA PHE A 159 0.74 -5.21 -5.21
C PHE A 159 1.98 -4.32 -5.05
N ALA A 160 2.56 -3.85 -6.15
CA ALA A 160 3.79 -3.08 -6.20
C ALA A 160 3.82 -1.92 -5.18
N ALA A 161 2.74 -1.14 -5.09
CA ALA A 161 2.64 -0.02 -4.15
C ALA A 161 2.67 -0.49 -2.70
N LEU A 162 1.93 -1.55 -2.37
CA LEU A 162 1.91 -2.11 -1.02
C LEU A 162 3.25 -2.75 -0.65
N ILE A 163 3.97 -3.35 -1.60
CA ILE A 163 5.31 -3.91 -1.35
C ILE A 163 6.27 -2.82 -0.89
N VAL A 164 6.31 -1.68 -1.59
CA VAL A 164 7.26 -0.61 -1.26
C VAL A 164 6.85 0.17 0.00
N ASN A 165 5.56 0.21 0.32
CA ASN A 165 5.00 0.95 1.45
C ASN A 165 4.63 0.08 2.66
N ASP A 166 4.89 -1.24 2.63
CA ASP A 166 4.67 -2.13 3.79
C ASP A 166 5.35 -1.62 5.09
N PRO A 167 6.53 -0.97 5.05
CA PRO A 167 7.13 -0.36 6.24
C PRO A 167 6.24 0.63 6.99
N ASP A 168 5.27 1.28 6.32
CA ASP A 168 4.30 2.19 6.95
C ASP A 168 3.44 1.48 7.99
N PHE A 169 3.16 0.19 7.78
CA PHE A 169 2.40 -0.67 8.68
C PHE A 169 3.31 -1.49 9.59
N ALA A 170 4.37 -2.07 9.02
CA ALA A 170 5.28 -2.95 9.75
C ALA A 170 5.96 -2.24 10.93
N ARG A 171 6.19 -0.92 10.83
CA ARG A 171 6.74 -0.10 11.94
C ARG A 171 5.87 -0.06 13.20
N PHE A 172 4.59 -0.43 13.12
CA PHE A 172 3.70 -0.54 14.28
C PHE A 172 3.71 -1.92 14.94
N ALA A 173 4.45 -2.89 14.39
CA ALA A 173 4.58 -4.22 14.97
C ALA A 173 5.32 -4.19 16.32
N ARG A 174 4.84 -4.97 17.30
CA ARG A 174 5.56 -5.16 18.57
C ARG A 174 6.91 -5.85 18.41
N LYS A 175 6.99 -6.76 17.44
CA LYS A 175 8.19 -7.55 17.13
C LYS A 175 8.27 -7.74 15.61
N PRO A 176 9.47 -7.76 15.01
CA PRO A 176 9.63 -7.98 13.56
C PRO A 176 8.92 -9.25 13.06
N LYS A 177 8.97 -10.33 13.84
CA LYS A 177 8.31 -11.61 13.51
C LYS A 177 6.77 -11.56 13.46
N ASP A 178 6.15 -10.58 14.12
CA ASP A 178 4.69 -10.43 14.14
C ASP A 178 4.18 -9.99 12.75
N ALA A 179 4.97 -9.19 12.03
CA ALA A 179 4.70 -8.87 10.64
C ALA A 179 5.04 -10.08 9.75
N LEU A 180 6.32 -10.45 9.66
CA LEU A 180 6.86 -11.38 8.66
C LEU A 180 5.98 -12.63 8.40
N TRP A 181 5.74 -13.44 9.45
CA TRP A 181 5.04 -14.72 9.28
C TRP A 181 3.55 -14.55 8.97
N ALA A 182 2.91 -13.55 9.58
CA ALA A 182 1.51 -13.28 9.32
C ALA A 182 1.29 -12.90 7.85
N GLN A 183 2.15 -12.04 7.31
CA GLN A 183 2.08 -11.60 5.91
C GLN A 183 2.37 -12.75 4.94
N LEU A 184 3.44 -13.53 5.19
CA LEU A 184 3.90 -14.62 4.31
C LEU A 184 2.80 -15.65 4.00
N PHE A 185 1.94 -15.96 4.98
CA PHE A 185 0.85 -16.91 4.77
C PHE A 185 -0.47 -16.24 4.38
N THR A 186 -0.80 -15.11 4.99
CA THR A 186 -2.13 -14.51 4.78
C THR A 186 -2.27 -13.92 3.39
N ILE A 187 -1.20 -13.32 2.84
CA ILE A 187 -1.26 -12.71 1.50
C ILE A 187 -1.52 -13.79 0.44
N PRO A 188 -0.68 -14.84 0.27
CA PRO A 188 -0.93 -15.82 -0.79
C PRO A 188 -2.28 -16.55 -0.64
N ILE A 189 -2.68 -16.89 0.59
CA ILE A 189 -3.93 -17.59 0.84
C ILE A 189 -5.14 -16.68 0.57
N GLY A 190 -5.16 -15.47 1.14
CA GLY A 190 -6.28 -14.54 0.99
C GLY A 190 -6.50 -14.12 -0.46
N PHE A 191 -5.41 -13.80 -1.17
CA PHE A 191 -5.48 -13.47 -2.59
C PHE A 191 -5.86 -14.69 -3.44
N GLY A 192 -5.34 -15.88 -3.13
CA GLY A 192 -5.72 -17.12 -3.81
C GLY A 192 -7.21 -17.42 -3.69
N VAL A 193 -7.77 -17.29 -2.49
CA VAL A 193 -9.22 -17.48 -2.25
C VAL A 193 -10.04 -16.42 -2.99
N THR A 194 -9.67 -15.15 -2.91
CA THR A 194 -10.41 -14.07 -3.59
C THR A 194 -10.38 -14.24 -5.10
N SER A 195 -9.23 -14.59 -5.67
CA SER A 195 -9.05 -14.84 -7.10
C SER A 195 -9.87 -16.05 -7.56
N PHE A 196 -9.86 -17.12 -6.77
CA PHE A 196 -10.66 -18.32 -7.03
C PHE A 196 -12.16 -18.00 -7.07
N ILE A 197 -12.66 -17.28 -6.05
CA ILE A 197 -14.05 -16.86 -6.00
C ILE A 197 -14.40 -16.05 -7.27
N GLY A 198 -13.54 -15.12 -7.67
CA GLY A 198 -13.80 -14.29 -8.83
C GLY A 198 -13.83 -15.02 -10.16
N ILE A 199 -12.87 -15.92 -10.39
CA ILE A 199 -12.82 -16.75 -11.59
C ILE A 199 -14.10 -17.59 -11.72
N ILE A 200 -14.54 -18.21 -10.62
CA ILE A 200 -15.73 -19.08 -10.65
C ILE A 200 -17.01 -18.28 -10.81
N ALA A 201 -17.17 -17.15 -10.10
CA ALA A 201 -18.36 -16.30 -10.25
C ALA A 201 -18.49 -15.78 -11.69
N SER A 202 -17.37 -15.36 -12.30
CA SER A 202 -17.33 -14.97 -13.71
C SER A 202 -17.61 -16.15 -14.65
N SER A 203 -17.06 -17.34 -14.39
CA SER A 203 -17.38 -18.56 -15.13
C SER A 203 -18.87 -18.90 -15.07
N SER A 204 -19.48 -18.85 -13.88
CA SER A 204 -20.90 -19.09 -13.65
C SER A 204 -21.78 -18.10 -14.43
N SER A 205 -21.36 -16.84 -14.59
CA SER A 205 -22.13 -15.85 -15.37
C SER A 205 -22.32 -16.24 -16.84
N SER A 206 -21.37 -16.96 -17.45
CA SER A 206 -21.51 -17.48 -18.82
C SER A 206 -22.67 -18.47 -18.96
N VAL A 207 -22.93 -19.25 -17.91
CA VAL A 207 -24.06 -20.20 -17.88
C VAL A 207 -25.38 -19.47 -17.65
N ILE A 208 -25.37 -18.45 -16.79
CA ILE A 208 -26.57 -17.70 -16.41
C ILE A 208 -27.04 -16.76 -17.53
N TYR A 209 -26.09 -16.05 -18.18
CA TYR A 209 -26.37 -14.94 -19.09
C TYR A 209 -25.86 -15.15 -20.51
N GLY A 210 -25.16 -16.25 -20.79
CA GLY A 210 -24.56 -16.51 -22.11
C GLY A 210 -23.27 -15.74 -22.39
N GLU A 211 -22.81 -14.89 -21.47
CA GLU A 211 -21.57 -14.13 -21.58
C GLU A 211 -20.81 -14.09 -20.25
N THR A 212 -19.48 -14.04 -20.33
CA THR A 212 -18.62 -13.98 -19.14
C THR A 212 -18.54 -12.54 -18.63
N VAL A 213 -18.98 -12.33 -17.39
CA VAL A 213 -18.94 -11.05 -16.70
C VAL A 213 -17.81 -11.07 -15.68
N TRP A 214 -16.79 -10.27 -15.91
CA TRP A 214 -15.59 -10.24 -15.08
C TRP A 214 -15.74 -9.36 -13.85
N ASN A 215 -16.39 -8.22 -14.00
CA ASN A 215 -16.64 -7.29 -12.91
C ASN A 215 -17.78 -7.83 -12.01
N PRO A 216 -17.51 -8.09 -10.71
CA PRO A 216 -18.53 -8.61 -9.79
C PRO A 216 -19.69 -7.63 -9.55
N LEU A 217 -19.45 -6.32 -9.68
CA LEU A 217 -20.49 -5.30 -9.56
C LEU A 217 -21.46 -5.35 -10.75
N ASP A 218 -20.93 -5.57 -11.96
CA ASP A 218 -21.76 -5.71 -13.16
C ASP A 218 -22.59 -7.00 -13.09
N LEU A 219 -22.00 -8.08 -12.55
CA LEU A 219 -22.72 -9.34 -12.33
C LEU A 219 -23.85 -9.19 -11.30
N LEU A 220 -23.62 -8.47 -10.19
CA LEU A 220 -24.68 -8.10 -9.23
C LEU A 220 -25.74 -7.18 -9.85
N GLY A 221 -25.32 -6.28 -10.76
CA GLY A 221 -26.22 -5.46 -11.56
C GLY A 221 -27.18 -6.33 -12.39
N LYS A 222 -26.66 -7.35 -13.07
CA LYS A 222 -27.49 -8.33 -13.79
C LYS A 222 -28.36 -9.18 -12.88
N PHE A 223 -27.91 -9.50 -11.67
CA PHE A 223 -28.74 -10.22 -10.70
C PHE A 223 -29.97 -9.40 -10.28
N LEU A 224 -29.90 -8.07 -10.38
CA LEU A 224 -30.99 -7.16 -10.03
C LEU A 224 -32.13 -7.16 -11.06
N GLU A 225 -31.85 -7.53 -12.31
CA GLU A 225 -32.84 -7.60 -13.38
C GLU A 225 -33.86 -8.70 -13.08
N GLY A 226 -35.14 -8.32 -12.95
CA GLY A 226 -36.21 -9.25 -12.57
C GLY A 226 -36.15 -9.73 -11.10
N ALA A 227 -35.27 -9.16 -10.26
CA ALA A 227 -35.11 -9.58 -8.88
C ALA A 227 -36.34 -9.30 -8.01
N SER A 228 -36.74 -10.30 -7.22
CA SER A 228 -37.71 -10.18 -6.13
C SER A 228 -37.23 -9.22 -5.03
N SER A 229 -38.13 -8.79 -4.14
CA SER A 229 -37.78 -7.92 -3.01
C SER A 229 -36.72 -8.53 -2.09
N ALA A 230 -36.76 -9.85 -1.87
CA ALA A 230 -35.78 -10.58 -1.08
C ALA A 230 -34.40 -10.62 -1.77
N GLU A 231 -34.35 -10.87 -3.08
CA GLU A 231 -33.11 -10.86 -3.84
C GLU A 231 -32.49 -9.46 -3.89
N ARG A 232 -33.30 -8.42 -4.06
CA ARG A 232 -32.83 -7.02 -3.98
C ARG A 232 -32.18 -6.70 -2.64
N PHE A 233 -32.75 -7.19 -1.54
CA PHE A 233 -32.15 -7.05 -0.22
C PHE A 233 -30.83 -7.83 -0.11
N GLY A 234 -30.77 -9.06 -0.63
CA GLY A 234 -29.53 -9.85 -0.69
C GLY A 234 -28.42 -9.15 -1.47
N ILE A 235 -28.75 -8.60 -2.65
CA ILE A 235 -27.81 -7.80 -3.47
C ILE A 235 -27.32 -6.58 -2.70
N PHE A 236 -28.21 -5.88 -1.98
CA PHE A 236 -27.81 -4.75 -1.14
C PHE A 236 -26.81 -5.16 -0.05
N VAL A 237 -27.07 -6.26 0.68
CA VAL A 237 -26.17 -6.76 1.73
C VAL A 237 -24.80 -7.13 1.15
N ILE A 238 -24.75 -7.83 0.01
CA ILE A 238 -23.48 -8.19 -0.63
C ILE A 238 -22.74 -6.92 -1.12
N SER A 239 -23.46 -6.00 -1.77
CA SER A 239 -22.89 -4.75 -2.29
C SER A 239 -22.36 -3.86 -1.17
N LEU A 240 -23.01 -3.85 0.00
CA LEU A 240 -22.51 -3.16 1.19
C LEU A 240 -21.20 -3.78 1.68
N GLY A 241 -21.06 -5.11 1.58
CA GLY A 241 -19.81 -5.82 1.89
C GLY A 241 -18.66 -5.43 0.97
N PHE A 242 -18.94 -5.25 -0.33
CA PHE A 242 -17.96 -4.75 -1.30
C PHE A 242 -17.64 -3.26 -1.12
N ALA A 243 -18.63 -2.43 -0.77
CA ALA A 243 -18.39 -1.02 -0.45
C ALA A 243 -17.50 -0.88 0.80
N LEU A 244 -17.77 -1.65 1.86
CA LEU A 244 -16.91 -1.69 3.04
C LEU A 244 -15.50 -2.20 2.71
N ALA A 245 -15.41 -3.21 1.84
CA ALA A 245 -14.14 -3.72 1.37
C ALA A 245 -13.29 -2.64 0.69
N GLN A 246 -13.90 -1.91 -0.24
CA GLN A 246 -13.26 -0.84 -0.98
C GLN A 246 -12.85 0.33 -0.07
N LEU A 247 -13.70 0.68 0.90
CA LEU A 247 -13.41 1.74 1.87
C LEU A 247 -12.14 1.41 2.66
N GLY A 248 -12.06 0.20 3.22
CA GLY A 248 -10.89 -0.22 4.00
C GLY A 248 -9.60 -0.21 3.17
N THR A 249 -9.63 -0.79 1.96
CA THR A 249 -8.45 -0.82 1.08
C THR A 249 -8.02 0.58 0.65
N ASN A 250 -8.96 1.47 0.30
CA ASN A 250 -8.62 2.85 -0.07
C ASN A 250 -7.97 3.66 1.07
N ILE A 251 -8.34 3.40 2.31
CA ILE A 251 -7.73 4.07 3.46
C ILE A 251 -6.33 3.52 3.72
N ALA A 252 -6.20 2.19 3.78
CA ALA A 252 -4.92 1.52 4.03
C ALA A 252 -3.92 1.76 2.90
N ALA A 253 -4.20 1.19 1.73
CA ALA A 253 -3.23 1.05 0.66
C ALA A 253 -2.96 2.36 -0.09
N ASN A 254 -3.93 3.28 -0.12
CA ASN A 254 -3.85 4.46 -0.98
C ASN A 254 -3.69 5.74 -0.15
N SER A 255 -4.69 6.08 0.67
CA SER A 255 -4.75 7.40 1.31
C SER A 255 -3.70 7.55 2.42
N ALA A 256 -3.57 6.54 3.29
CA ALA A 256 -2.58 6.56 4.36
C ALA A 256 -1.16 6.56 3.82
N SER A 257 -0.88 5.71 2.82
CA SER A 257 0.43 5.64 2.16
C SER A 257 0.81 6.96 1.47
N ALA A 258 -0.09 7.56 0.69
CA ALA A 258 0.14 8.90 0.14
C ALA A 258 0.32 9.96 1.26
N GLY A 259 -0.37 9.78 2.39
CA GLY A 259 -0.18 10.57 3.60
C GLY A 259 1.25 10.47 4.15
N HIS A 260 1.82 9.26 4.21
CA HIS A 260 3.21 8.99 4.61
C HIS A 260 4.22 9.67 3.68
N ASP A 261 4.06 9.51 2.37
CA ASP A 261 4.96 10.13 1.38
C ASP A 261 4.90 11.66 1.42
N LEU A 262 3.69 12.23 1.47
CA LEU A 262 3.53 13.68 1.50
C LEU A 262 4.01 14.30 2.81
N THR A 263 3.88 13.58 3.93
CA THR A 263 4.48 14.04 5.19
C THR A 263 6.00 13.97 5.13
N ALA A 264 6.61 13.01 4.42
CA ALA A 264 8.05 12.97 4.21
C ALA A 264 8.53 14.11 3.29
N LEU A 265 7.73 14.47 2.29
CA LEU A 265 8.06 15.54 1.35
C LEU A 265 7.96 16.94 1.95
N MET A 266 6.92 17.20 2.76
CA MET A 266 6.67 18.52 3.36
C MET A 266 6.21 18.43 4.83
N PRO A 267 7.06 17.93 5.76
CA PRO A 267 6.65 17.64 7.13
C PRO A 267 6.22 18.86 7.95
N ARG A 268 6.74 20.04 7.60
CA ARG A 268 6.34 21.32 8.20
C ARG A 268 4.85 21.63 8.02
N PHE A 269 4.24 21.15 6.93
CA PHE A 269 2.89 21.55 6.53
C PHE A 269 1.91 20.38 6.43
N ILE A 270 2.42 19.17 6.19
CA ILE A 270 1.61 17.99 5.93
C ILE A 270 1.79 16.99 7.06
N THR A 271 0.67 16.59 7.66
CA THR A 271 0.55 15.38 8.49
C THR A 271 0.01 14.24 7.61
N ILE A 272 0.11 12.99 8.06
CA ILE A 272 -0.48 11.84 7.34
C ILE A 272 -1.95 12.12 7.02
N ARG A 273 -2.70 12.65 8.00
CA ARG A 273 -4.11 13.02 7.82
C ARG A 273 -4.29 14.05 6.70
N ARG A 274 -3.52 15.14 6.72
CA ARG A 274 -3.62 16.20 5.68
C ARG A 274 -3.26 15.63 4.30
N GLY A 275 -2.21 14.80 4.24
CA GLY A 275 -1.81 14.12 3.01
C GLY A 275 -2.87 13.17 2.47
N SER A 276 -3.56 12.41 3.34
CA SER A 276 -4.70 11.55 2.94
C SER A 276 -5.83 12.34 2.26
N TYR A 277 -6.15 13.55 2.73
CA TYR A 277 -7.15 14.40 2.08
C TYR A 277 -6.67 14.98 0.75
N ILE A 278 -5.38 15.33 0.64
CA ILE A 278 -4.77 15.74 -0.64
C ILE A 278 -4.85 14.59 -1.64
N CYS A 279 -4.53 13.36 -1.21
CA CYS A 279 -4.67 12.15 -2.03
C CYS A 279 -6.12 11.98 -2.52
N ALA A 280 -7.11 12.12 -1.64
CA ALA A 280 -8.52 12.00 -2.02
C ALA A 280 -8.96 13.06 -3.04
N ALA A 281 -8.44 14.29 -2.93
CA ALA A 281 -8.73 15.38 -3.88
C ALA A 281 -8.04 15.17 -5.23
N VAL A 282 -6.77 14.78 -5.24
CA VAL A 282 -6.02 14.47 -6.48
C VAL A 282 -6.63 13.26 -7.18
N GLY A 283 -6.99 12.22 -6.44
CA GLY A 283 -7.66 11.04 -7.00
C GLY A 283 -8.97 11.37 -7.70
N LEU A 284 -9.74 12.35 -7.20
CA LEU A 284 -10.93 12.86 -7.88
C LEU A 284 -10.58 13.65 -9.16
N ALA A 285 -9.58 14.53 -9.07
CA ALA A 285 -9.14 15.37 -10.18
C ALA A 285 -8.52 14.59 -11.36
N MET A 286 -8.02 13.38 -11.12
CA MET A 286 -7.49 12.48 -12.15
C MET A 286 -8.58 11.87 -13.06
N CYS A 287 -9.86 12.04 -12.74
CA CYS A 287 -10.98 11.47 -13.50
C CYS A 287 -10.87 9.94 -13.67
N PRO A 288 -10.86 9.17 -12.56
CA PRO A 288 -10.50 7.75 -12.56
C PRO A 288 -11.45 6.85 -13.36
N TRP A 289 -12.67 7.32 -13.65
CA TRP A 289 -13.63 6.63 -14.53
C TRP A 289 -13.09 6.37 -15.94
N ASN A 290 -12.11 7.16 -16.41
CA ASN A 290 -11.47 6.91 -17.70
C ASN A 290 -10.59 5.64 -17.68
N LEU A 291 -9.98 5.30 -16.53
CA LEU A 291 -9.06 4.17 -16.38
C LEU A 291 -9.78 2.82 -16.35
N VAL A 292 -11.01 2.78 -15.83
CA VAL A 292 -11.81 1.55 -15.69
C VAL A 292 -12.74 1.29 -16.88
N SER A 293 -12.70 2.14 -17.91
CA SER A 293 -13.56 2.05 -19.09
C SER A 293 -13.36 0.78 -19.93
N SER A 294 -12.19 0.13 -19.82
CA SER A 294 -11.91 -1.16 -20.44
C SER A 294 -10.87 -1.95 -19.65
N SER A 295 -10.93 -3.29 -19.76
CA SER A 295 -9.95 -4.20 -19.16
C SER A 295 -8.53 -3.94 -19.68
N ASN A 296 -8.37 -3.63 -20.97
CA ASN A 296 -7.06 -3.32 -21.56
C ASN A 296 -6.45 -2.04 -20.99
N GLN A 297 -7.23 -0.96 -20.84
CA GLN A 297 -6.73 0.27 -20.22
C GLN A 297 -6.34 0.04 -18.76
N PHE A 298 -7.13 -0.73 -18.02
CA PHE A 298 -6.85 -1.08 -16.63
C PHE A 298 -5.55 -1.90 -16.47
N THR A 299 -5.39 -2.97 -17.25
CA THR A 299 -4.18 -3.82 -17.20
C THR A 299 -2.93 -3.09 -17.71
N THR A 300 -3.09 -2.24 -18.75
CA THR A 300 -1.99 -1.39 -19.25
C THR A 300 -1.54 -0.39 -18.20
N TYR A 301 -2.48 0.24 -17.49
CA TYR A 301 -2.19 1.16 -16.38
C TYR A 301 -1.43 0.45 -15.24
N LEU A 302 -1.90 -0.71 -14.79
CA LEU A 302 -1.22 -1.51 -13.75
C LEU A 302 0.21 -1.88 -14.18
N SER A 303 0.37 -2.30 -15.43
CA SER A 303 1.68 -2.66 -15.97
C SER A 303 2.60 -1.44 -16.11
N ALA A 304 2.08 -0.27 -16.49
CA ALA A 304 2.85 0.97 -16.54
C ALA A 304 3.40 1.37 -15.17
N TYR A 305 2.54 1.30 -14.15
CA TYR A 305 2.89 1.70 -12.78
C TYR A 305 3.98 0.81 -12.17
N SER A 306 3.93 -0.49 -12.48
CA SER A 306 4.92 -1.47 -12.02
C SER A 306 6.36 -1.16 -12.44
N ILE A 307 6.56 -0.47 -13.59
CA ILE A 307 7.89 -0.09 -14.09
C ILE A 307 8.56 0.89 -13.12
N PHE A 308 7.82 1.90 -12.69
CA PHE A 308 8.35 2.95 -11.81
C PHE A 308 8.59 2.40 -10.41
N LEU A 309 7.61 1.67 -9.86
CA LEU A 309 7.73 1.17 -8.49
C LEU A 309 8.81 0.10 -8.33
N SER A 310 8.91 -0.84 -9.27
CA SER A 310 9.97 -1.86 -9.21
C SER A 310 11.37 -1.24 -9.27
N ALA A 311 11.54 -0.21 -10.09
CA ALA A 311 12.81 0.49 -10.23
C ALA A 311 13.20 1.28 -8.97
N ILE A 312 12.24 1.73 -8.14
CA ILE A 312 12.50 2.35 -6.83
C ILE A 312 12.86 1.29 -5.78
N ALA A 313 12.15 0.16 -5.78
CA ALA A 313 12.38 -0.91 -4.81
C ALA A 313 13.81 -1.48 -4.87
N GLY A 314 14.39 -1.57 -6.07
CA GLY A 314 15.75 -2.07 -6.30
C GLY A 314 16.83 -1.36 -5.48
N PRO A 315 17.08 -0.05 -5.66
CA PRO A 315 18.08 0.69 -4.90
C PRO A 315 17.76 0.74 -3.40
N MET A 316 16.49 0.79 -2.99
CA MET A 316 16.12 0.75 -1.56
C MET A 316 16.57 -0.55 -0.88
N ILE A 317 16.23 -1.70 -1.47
CA ILE A 317 16.61 -3.02 -0.95
C ILE A 317 18.13 -3.21 -1.04
N CYS A 318 18.74 -2.76 -2.15
CA CYS A 318 20.18 -2.85 -2.35
C CYS A 318 20.96 -2.05 -1.29
N ASP A 319 20.55 -0.79 -1.06
CA ASP A 319 21.19 0.09 -0.08
C ASP A 319 21.16 -0.52 1.32
N TYR A 320 19.99 -0.98 1.75
CA TYR A 320 19.82 -1.51 3.09
C TYR A 320 20.55 -2.84 3.31
N TYR A 321 20.35 -3.84 2.44
CA TYR A 321 20.88 -5.19 2.67
C TYR A 321 22.34 -5.37 2.23
N PHE A 322 22.74 -4.79 1.11
CA PHE A 322 24.04 -5.09 0.48
C PHE A 322 25.08 -3.99 0.73
N VAL A 323 24.69 -2.73 0.63
CA VAL A 323 25.63 -1.59 0.77
C VAL A 323 25.84 -1.24 2.24
N ARG A 324 24.76 -1.03 2.99
CA ARG A 324 24.81 -0.62 4.40
C ARG A 324 24.74 -1.79 5.38
N LYS A 325 24.25 -2.96 4.95
CA LYS A 325 24.14 -4.18 5.75
C LYS A 325 23.38 -3.97 7.06
N GLY A 326 22.20 -3.35 6.98
CA GLY A 326 21.34 -3.03 8.12
C GLY A 326 21.74 -1.77 8.90
N TYR A 327 22.89 -1.16 8.62
CA TYR A 327 23.36 0.01 9.36
C TYR A 327 22.70 1.31 8.90
N LEU A 328 21.98 1.96 9.80
CA LEU A 328 21.39 3.28 9.60
C LEU A 328 21.69 4.18 10.81
N GLN A 329 22.25 5.36 10.55
CA GLN A 329 22.50 6.37 11.58
C GLN A 329 21.25 7.25 11.75
N LEU A 330 20.33 6.81 12.60
CA LEU A 330 18.98 7.36 12.70
C LEU A 330 18.94 8.88 12.92
N LYS A 331 19.82 9.43 13.75
CA LYS A 331 19.88 10.89 14.01
C LYS A 331 20.17 11.70 12.75
N ASP A 332 21.00 11.17 11.85
CA ASP A 332 21.41 11.87 10.64
C ASP A 332 20.41 11.74 9.49
N LEU A 333 19.48 10.77 9.56
CA LEU A 333 18.30 10.73 8.66
C LEU A 333 17.39 11.96 8.87
N TYR A 334 17.47 12.59 10.04
CA TYR A 334 16.74 13.81 10.41
C TYR A 334 17.65 15.05 10.47
N SER A 335 18.73 15.08 9.67
CA SER A 335 19.73 16.16 9.69
C SER A 335 19.88 16.83 8.32
N ALA A 336 19.82 18.17 8.27
CA ALA A 336 20.11 18.95 7.06
C ALA A 336 21.57 19.41 7.00
N ARG A 337 22.43 18.93 7.91
CA ARG A 337 23.84 19.33 7.90
C ARG A 337 24.54 18.76 6.69
N LYS A 338 25.43 19.55 6.10
CA LYS A 338 26.16 19.18 4.87
C LYS A 338 27.14 18.02 5.07
N ASP A 339 27.55 17.77 6.30
CA ASP A 339 28.42 16.67 6.72
C ASP A 339 27.63 15.40 7.09
N SER A 340 26.29 15.44 7.07
CA SER A 340 25.47 14.24 7.28
C SER A 340 25.75 13.19 6.20
N PRO A 341 25.85 11.89 6.57
CA PRO A 341 26.03 10.81 5.60
C PRO A 341 24.88 10.69 4.58
N TYR A 342 23.75 11.34 4.83
CA TYR A 342 22.58 11.32 3.95
C TYR A 342 22.36 12.61 3.17
N TYR A 343 23.24 13.62 3.32
CA TYR A 343 23.09 14.91 2.64
C TYR A 343 23.48 14.86 1.16
N PHE A 344 24.47 14.04 0.79
CA PHE A 344 24.98 13.89 -0.58
C PHE A 344 25.23 15.24 -1.28
N THR A 345 24.85 15.38 -2.54
CA THR A 345 25.04 16.60 -3.34
C THR A 345 23.74 17.40 -3.36
N PHE A 346 23.68 18.48 -2.57
CA PHE A 346 22.48 19.32 -2.41
C PHE A 346 21.22 18.58 -1.92
N GLY A 347 21.37 17.49 -1.16
CA GLY A 347 20.26 16.64 -0.73
C GLY A 347 19.95 15.48 -1.67
N PHE A 348 20.70 15.32 -2.78
CA PHE A 348 20.44 14.30 -3.80
C PHE A 348 21.58 13.30 -3.91
N SER A 349 21.24 12.01 -3.84
CA SER A 349 22.14 10.90 -4.19
C SER A 349 22.05 10.62 -5.69
N TRP A 350 23.04 11.06 -6.45
CA TRP A 350 23.07 10.80 -7.89
C TRP A 350 23.14 9.30 -8.20
N GLN A 351 23.75 8.49 -7.33
CA GLN A 351 23.78 7.03 -7.44
C GLN A 351 22.36 6.45 -7.39
N ALA A 352 21.53 6.93 -6.45
CA ALA A 352 20.15 6.47 -6.32
C ALA A 352 19.32 6.83 -7.57
N TYR A 353 19.39 8.09 -8.02
CA TYR A 353 18.63 8.53 -9.20
C TYR A 353 19.10 7.86 -10.50
N ALA A 354 20.42 7.72 -10.72
CA ALA A 354 20.95 7.02 -11.88
C ALA A 354 20.49 5.55 -11.91
N SER A 355 20.48 4.90 -10.74
CA SER A 355 20.02 3.52 -10.59
C SER A 355 18.52 3.39 -10.85
N TYR A 356 17.71 4.26 -10.26
CA TYR A 356 16.27 4.31 -10.52
C TYR A 356 15.97 4.50 -12.02
N LEU A 357 16.61 5.48 -12.67
CA LEU A 357 16.43 5.73 -14.10
C LEU A 357 16.87 4.53 -14.94
N SER A 358 17.93 3.81 -14.57
CA SER A 358 18.36 2.61 -15.30
C SER A 358 17.29 1.50 -15.30
N GLY A 359 16.60 1.30 -14.17
CA GLY A 359 15.50 0.33 -14.07
C GLY A 359 14.25 0.74 -14.87
N ILE A 360 14.00 2.03 -15.03
CA ILE A 360 12.94 2.52 -15.92
C ILE A 360 13.32 2.31 -17.38
N LEU A 361 14.55 2.70 -17.76
CA LEU A 361 15.00 2.73 -19.15
C LEU A 361 15.01 1.34 -19.80
N VAL A 362 15.26 0.27 -19.03
CA VAL A 362 15.23 -1.09 -19.57
C VAL A 362 13.82 -1.51 -20.04
N ASN A 363 12.78 -0.93 -19.47
CA ASN A 363 11.38 -1.27 -19.73
C ASN A 363 10.66 -0.28 -20.64
N ILE A 364 11.17 0.94 -20.82
CA ILE A 364 10.43 2.03 -21.47
C ILE A 364 10.12 1.75 -22.95
N VAL A 365 11.01 1.04 -23.64
CA VAL A 365 10.80 0.66 -25.05
C VAL A 365 9.68 -0.38 -25.15
N GLY A 366 9.68 -1.40 -24.30
CA GLY A 366 8.60 -2.39 -24.32
C GLY A 366 7.26 -1.82 -23.86
N PHE A 367 7.28 -0.84 -22.94
CA PHE A 367 6.10 -0.06 -22.56
C PHE A 367 5.50 0.72 -23.73
N ALA A 368 6.32 1.37 -24.55
CA ALA A 368 5.85 2.01 -25.78
C ALA A 368 5.12 1.01 -26.69
N GLY A 369 5.58 -0.24 -26.72
CA GLY A 369 4.91 -1.36 -27.36
C GLY A 369 3.51 -1.65 -26.81
N ALA A 370 3.40 -1.75 -25.49
CA ALA A 370 2.15 -2.03 -24.80
C ALA A 370 1.08 -0.95 -25.02
N VAL A 371 1.47 0.29 -25.25
CA VAL A 371 0.55 1.41 -25.58
C VAL A 371 0.29 1.58 -27.08
N GLY A 372 0.67 0.59 -27.91
CA GLY A 372 0.32 0.51 -29.32
C GLY A 372 1.35 1.06 -30.30
N ARG A 373 2.62 1.23 -29.90
CA ARG A 373 3.71 1.53 -30.84
C ARG A 373 4.39 0.26 -31.33
N GLU A 374 4.93 0.30 -32.54
CA GLU A 374 5.80 -0.77 -33.02
C GLU A 374 7.16 -0.69 -32.32
N VAL A 375 7.58 -1.80 -31.72
CA VAL A 375 8.84 -1.90 -30.98
C VAL A 375 9.50 -3.26 -31.20
N PRO A 376 10.82 -3.39 -31.04
CA PRO A 376 11.51 -4.66 -31.22
C PRO A 376 10.97 -5.74 -30.28
N VAL A 377 10.87 -6.97 -30.79
CA VAL A 377 10.35 -8.13 -30.03
C VAL A 377 11.13 -8.35 -28.73
N GLY A 378 12.44 -8.12 -28.72
CA GLY A 378 13.27 -8.22 -27.51
C GLY A 378 12.82 -7.26 -26.39
N ALA A 379 12.41 -6.04 -26.74
CA ALA A 379 11.90 -5.07 -25.77
C ALA A 379 10.54 -5.51 -25.19
N GLN A 380 9.70 -6.17 -26.00
CA GLN A 380 8.44 -6.75 -25.51
C GLN A 380 8.69 -7.88 -24.50
N TYR A 381 9.69 -8.74 -24.74
CA TYR A 381 10.03 -9.80 -23.79
C TYR A 381 10.57 -9.28 -22.46
N ILE A 382 11.42 -8.24 -22.49
CA ILE A 382 11.89 -7.58 -21.27
C ILE A 382 10.71 -6.97 -20.50
N TYR A 383 9.77 -6.35 -21.22
CA TYR A 383 8.58 -5.77 -20.62
C TYR A 383 7.61 -6.81 -20.04
N ASN A 384 7.54 -8.01 -20.62
CA ASN A 384 6.76 -9.12 -20.06
C ASN A 384 7.25 -9.57 -18.67
N ILE A 385 8.46 -9.16 -18.26
CA ILE A 385 9.03 -9.38 -16.92
C ILE A 385 9.37 -8.04 -16.22
N ASN A 386 8.62 -6.98 -16.56
CA ASN A 386 8.93 -5.58 -16.21
C ASN A 386 9.31 -5.35 -14.73
N TYR A 387 8.64 -6.02 -13.80
CA TYR A 387 8.88 -5.87 -12.38
C TYR A 387 10.28 -6.37 -12.00
N PHE A 388 10.63 -7.57 -12.44
CA PHE A 388 11.94 -8.15 -12.15
C PHE A 388 13.06 -7.43 -12.90
N SER A 389 12.86 -7.09 -14.18
CA SER A 389 13.87 -6.36 -14.95
C SER A 389 14.12 -4.98 -14.34
N GLY A 390 13.08 -4.24 -13.96
CA GLY A 390 13.20 -2.93 -13.32
C GLY A 390 13.92 -3.02 -11.99
N PHE A 391 13.50 -3.94 -11.12
CA PHE A 391 14.10 -4.19 -9.82
C PHE A 391 15.57 -4.61 -9.89
N ILE A 392 15.88 -5.63 -10.70
CA ILE A 392 17.24 -6.20 -10.77
C ILE A 392 18.20 -5.18 -11.37
N VAL A 393 17.81 -4.51 -12.47
CA VAL A 393 18.68 -3.55 -13.14
C VAL A 393 18.99 -2.36 -12.23
N SER A 394 17.97 -1.80 -11.54
CA SER A 394 18.22 -0.68 -10.64
C SER A 394 19.00 -1.08 -9.39
N ALA A 395 18.75 -2.27 -8.81
CA ALA A 395 19.52 -2.79 -7.68
C ALA A 395 21.01 -3.02 -8.05
N VAL A 396 21.26 -3.68 -9.18
CA VAL A 396 22.62 -3.96 -9.66
C VAL A 396 23.35 -2.65 -10.01
N MET A 397 22.67 -1.71 -10.67
CA MET A 397 23.25 -0.40 -10.95
C MET A 397 23.63 0.32 -9.66
N TYR A 398 22.76 0.31 -8.65
CA TYR A 398 23.06 0.95 -7.36
C TYR A 398 24.26 0.32 -6.67
N TYR A 399 24.31 -1.01 -6.67
CA TYR A 399 25.44 -1.75 -6.13
C TYR A 399 26.76 -1.39 -6.84
N ILE A 400 26.78 -1.39 -8.17
CA ILE A 400 27.98 -1.05 -8.95
C ILE A 400 28.41 0.40 -8.69
N LEU A 401 27.47 1.34 -8.72
CA LEU A 401 27.78 2.76 -8.50
C LEU A 401 28.32 3.02 -7.09
N THR A 402 27.80 2.32 -6.08
CA THR A 402 28.28 2.44 -4.69
C THR A 402 29.58 1.67 -4.43
N LEU A 403 29.93 0.68 -5.27
CA LEU A 403 31.27 0.08 -5.26
C LEU A 403 32.32 1.02 -5.87
N VAL A 404 31.99 1.69 -6.99
CA VAL A 404 32.91 2.59 -7.69
C VAL A 404 33.04 3.93 -6.94
N VAL A 405 31.92 4.44 -6.43
CA VAL A 405 31.84 5.70 -5.65
C VAL A 405 31.15 5.40 -4.32
N PRO A 406 31.91 4.97 -3.30
CA PRO A 406 31.39 4.63 -1.98
C PRO A 406 30.55 5.73 -1.35
N VAL A 407 29.45 5.33 -0.73
CA VAL A 407 28.58 6.22 0.05
C VAL A 407 28.96 6.16 1.53
N PRO A 408 28.83 7.26 2.29
CA PRO A 408 29.13 7.26 3.72
C PRO A 408 28.03 6.57 4.54
N GLY A 409 28.33 6.25 5.81
CA GLY A 409 27.39 5.62 6.73
C GLY A 409 27.10 4.15 6.40
N THR A 410 28.14 3.39 6.05
CA THR A 410 28.05 1.94 5.73
C THR A 410 28.73 1.10 6.79
N SER A 411 28.34 -0.16 6.92
CA SER A 411 29.02 -1.15 7.77
C SER A 411 29.69 -2.24 6.93
N SER A 412 30.83 -2.75 7.41
CA SER A 412 31.54 -3.88 6.77
C SER A 412 30.85 -5.22 7.04
N THR A 413 30.11 -5.34 8.15
CA THR A 413 29.32 -6.52 8.55
C THR A 413 27.87 -6.13 8.79
N TRP A 414 26.97 -7.12 8.89
CA TRP A 414 25.58 -6.86 9.29
C TRP A 414 25.55 -6.16 10.66
N HIS A 415 24.90 -5.00 10.74
CA HIS A 415 24.87 -4.17 11.95
C HIS A 415 23.61 -3.29 12.00
N GLU A 416 22.53 -3.82 12.58
CA GLU A 416 21.38 -3.01 12.97
C GLU A 416 21.60 -2.42 14.37
N VAL A 417 21.34 -1.13 14.51
CA VAL A 417 21.51 -0.41 15.79
C VAL A 417 20.13 -0.13 16.38
N ASP A 418 19.89 -0.65 17.59
CA ASP A 418 18.74 -0.23 18.39
C ASP A 418 18.97 1.21 18.90
N VAL A 419 18.01 2.09 18.63
CA VAL A 419 18.08 3.50 19.04
C VAL A 419 16.98 3.78 20.06
N ASP A 420 17.35 4.50 21.10
CA ASP A 420 16.39 5.08 22.04
C ASP A 420 15.54 6.13 21.31
N VAL A 421 14.31 5.72 20.99
CA VAL A 421 13.33 6.51 20.25
C VAL A 421 12.75 7.64 21.09
N ASP A 422 12.71 7.47 22.41
CA ASP A 422 12.02 8.38 23.33
C ASP A 422 12.81 9.70 23.47
N ASN A 423 14.13 9.62 23.30
CA ASN A 423 15.06 10.75 23.43
C ASN A 423 15.61 11.25 22.08
N LEU A 424 14.95 10.94 20.96
CA LEU A 424 15.40 11.37 19.63
C LEU A 424 15.11 12.86 19.38
N THR A 425 16.11 13.72 19.60
CA THR A 425 16.03 15.15 19.24
C THR A 425 16.56 15.41 17.83
N VAL A 426 15.86 16.27 17.08
CA VAL A 426 16.25 16.70 15.73
C VAL A 426 17.09 17.98 15.72
N ALA A 427 17.22 18.62 16.89
CA ALA A 427 17.91 19.87 17.08
C ALA A 427 19.43 19.66 17.17
N TYR A 428 20.07 18.97 16.21
CA TYR A 428 21.53 18.86 16.08
C TYR A 428 22.36 18.62 17.36
N GLY A 429 21.81 18.00 18.40
CA GLY A 429 22.49 17.81 19.69
C GLY A 429 22.46 19.01 20.65
N GLU A 430 21.70 20.07 20.36
CA GLU A 430 21.24 20.99 21.39
C GLU A 430 20.16 20.26 22.20
N GLU A 431 20.41 20.07 23.51
CA GLU A 431 19.38 19.68 24.45
C GLU A 431 18.28 20.74 24.39
N VAL A 432 17.19 20.44 23.68
CA VAL A 432 15.97 21.22 23.81
C VAL A 432 15.47 20.89 25.21
N ASP A 433 15.57 21.87 26.11
CA ASP A 433 15.12 21.75 27.50
C ASP A 433 13.82 20.94 27.56
N ALA A 434 13.89 19.81 28.26
CA ALA A 434 12.72 19.02 28.54
C ALA A 434 11.72 19.86 29.33
N TYR A 435 10.45 19.82 28.91
CA TYR A 435 9.23 20.05 29.70
C TYR A 435 8.35 21.22 29.25
N TYR A 436 7.30 20.89 28.50
CA TYR A 436 5.95 21.43 28.73
C TYR A 436 4.92 20.33 28.43
N PRO A 437 4.16 19.83 29.42
CA PRO A 437 3.13 18.85 29.16
C PRO A 437 1.96 19.53 28.44
N TYR A 438 1.73 19.15 27.19
CA TYR A 438 0.46 19.42 26.54
C TYR A 438 -0.56 18.44 27.15
N GLU A 439 -1.54 18.98 27.87
CA GLU A 439 -2.58 18.20 28.55
C GLU A 439 -3.31 17.29 27.55
N VAL A 440 -3.24 15.98 27.81
CA VAL A 440 -4.19 15.02 27.24
C VAL A 440 -5.56 15.38 27.81
N PRO A 441 -6.61 15.58 26.98
CA PRO A 441 -7.96 15.78 27.51
C PRO A 441 -8.33 14.61 28.41
N GLU A 442 -8.56 14.88 29.70
CA GLU A 442 -8.90 13.87 30.71
C GLU A 442 -10.24 13.21 30.31
N GLN A 443 -10.20 11.94 29.92
CA GLN A 443 -11.40 11.12 29.84
C GLN A 443 -11.25 9.85 30.68
N VAL A 444 -11.95 9.91 31.82
CA VAL A 444 -12.43 8.84 32.70
C VAL A 444 -11.35 8.13 33.53
N LYS A 445 -11.02 8.75 34.67
CA LYS A 445 -10.73 8.00 35.90
C LYS A 445 -11.93 7.09 36.21
N ARG A 446 -11.73 5.79 36.16
CA ARG A 446 -12.55 4.83 36.89
C ARG A 446 -11.63 4.07 37.85
N ASP A 447 -12.07 4.06 39.10
CA ASP A 447 -11.40 3.50 40.25
C ASP A 447 -10.89 2.08 40.03
N SER A 448 -9.62 1.86 40.35
CA SER A 448 -9.14 0.59 40.86
C SER A 448 -8.03 0.85 41.87
N SER A 449 -8.41 1.45 43.01
CA SER A 449 -7.66 1.27 44.25
C SER A 449 -7.87 -0.17 44.72
N GLY A 450 -6.84 -1.01 44.57
CA GLY A 450 -6.86 -2.39 45.03
C GLY A 450 -5.50 -3.04 44.86
N ASP A 451 -4.66 -2.90 45.90
CA ASP A 451 -3.55 -3.77 46.30
C ASP A 451 -2.69 -4.46 45.22
N GLN A 452 -1.46 -3.97 45.05
CA GLN A 452 -0.32 -4.87 44.80
C GLN A 452 0.87 -4.51 45.70
N LYS A 453 1.04 -5.32 46.75
CA LYS A 453 2.29 -5.44 47.52
C LYS A 453 3.43 -5.85 46.60
N GLY A 454 4.57 -5.19 46.77
CA GLY A 454 5.74 -5.33 45.91
C GLY A 454 6.53 -6.64 46.04
N ALA A 455 7.48 -6.78 45.13
CA ALA A 455 8.67 -7.58 45.31
C ALA A 455 9.86 -6.83 44.70
N LYS A 456 10.90 -6.66 45.52
CA LYS A 456 12.15 -5.97 45.22
C LYS A 456 13.01 -6.78 44.26
N ALA A 457 13.82 -6.04 43.49
CA ALA A 457 14.96 -6.52 42.73
C ALA A 457 15.96 -7.31 43.58
N GLY A 458 16.52 -8.37 42.99
CA GLY A 458 17.72 -9.04 43.47
C GLY A 458 18.74 -9.10 42.34
N SER A 459 19.82 -8.32 42.46
CA SER A 459 21.04 -8.50 41.68
C SER A 459 21.88 -9.59 42.31
N SER A 460 22.49 -10.45 41.49
CA SER A 460 23.85 -10.95 41.74
C SER A 460 24.34 -11.79 40.57
N ALA A 461 25.39 -11.29 39.92
CA ALA A 461 26.42 -12.15 39.36
C ALA A 461 27.31 -12.67 40.50
N VAL A 462 27.94 -13.83 40.29
CA VAL A 462 29.23 -14.35 40.83
C VAL A 462 29.12 -15.88 40.98
N PHE A 463 29.53 -16.62 39.94
CA PHE A 463 30.74 -17.47 39.86
C PHE A 463 30.80 -18.14 38.50
#